data_AF-A0A382QVR8-F1
#
_entry.id   AF-A0A382QVR8-F1
#
_cell.length_a   1.000
_cell.length_b   1.000
_cell.length_c   1.000
_cell.angle_alpha   90.00
_cell.angle_beta   90.00
_cell.angle_gamma   90.00
#
_symmetry.space_group_name_H-M   'P 1'
#
loop_
_entity.id
_entity.type
_entity.pdbx_description
1 polymer ?
#
loop_
_entity_poly.entity_id
_entity_poly.type
_entity_poly.pdbx_seq_one_letter_code
_entity_poly.pdbx_strand_id
1 'polypeptide(L)'
;MTKVIKLILLIFGLFFWSCEDETKEIIIDDLWGQEIDDLPEYYKASDVPNSQVDQVIKYYEIASTAWGNYGPLEFWIIGTDPSSAQQLDSLYCETRIEKDNVLTENDFQSCLNRGYNFIEYANQGGAGLNT
;
A
#
# COMPACT_ATOMS: atom_id res chain seq x y z
N MET A 1 -37.18 -28.17 -64.59
CA MET A 1 -37.56 -26.79 -64.24
C MET A 1 -36.49 -26.26 -63.27
N THR A 2 -35.51 -25.49 -63.76
CA THR A 2 -35.37 -24.02 -63.51
C THR A 2 -35.45 -23.67 -62.01
N LYS A 3 -34.47 -23.07 -61.32
CA LYS A 3 -33.43 -22.08 -61.68
C LYS A 3 -32.31 -22.09 -60.63
N VAL A 4 -31.10 -21.75 -61.08
CA VAL A 4 -29.96 -21.30 -60.28
C VAL A 4 -30.26 -19.94 -59.63
N ILE A 5 -30.03 -19.79 -58.33
CA ILE A 5 -29.89 -18.51 -57.62
C ILE A 5 -28.75 -18.69 -56.61
N LYS A 6 -27.54 -18.26 -56.99
CA LYS A 6 -26.82 -17.08 -56.45
C LYS A 6 -26.49 -17.20 -54.96
N LEU A 7 -25.25 -17.55 -54.63
CA LEU A 7 -24.10 -16.63 -54.55
C LEU A 7 -23.98 -16.07 -53.12
N ILE A 8 -23.11 -16.73 -52.35
CA ILE A 8 -22.08 -16.14 -51.48
C ILE A 8 -22.49 -14.80 -50.88
N LEU A 9 -22.97 -14.83 -49.63
CA LEU A 9 -22.95 -13.73 -48.66
C LEU A 9 -23.22 -14.34 -47.26
N LEU A 10 -22.41 -15.31 -46.86
CA LEU A 10 -22.26 -15.66 -45.44
C LEU A 10 -21.18 -14.74 -44.89
N ILE A 11 -21.65 -13.53 -44.60
CA ILE A 11 -20.93 -12.39 -44.05
C ILE A 11 -20.26 -12.85 -42.75
N PHE A 12 -18.94 -13.00 -42.80
CA PHE A 12 -17.97 -12.34 -41.92
C PHE A 12 -18.62 -11.67 -40.69
N GLY A 13 -19.02 -12.44 -39.68
CA GLY A 13 -19.83 -11.90 -38.58
C GLY A 13 -19.89 -12.74 -37.32
N LEU A 14 -18.93 -13.64 -37.09
CA LEU A 14 -18.85 -14.45 -35.86
C LEU A 14 -17.43 -14.49 -35.25
N PHE A 15 -16.53 -13.60 -35.66
CA PHE A 15 -15.15 -13.58 -35.16
C PHE A 15 -14.64 -12.19 -34.74
N PHE A 16 -15.53 -11.28 -34.38
CA PHE A 16 -15.15 -10.06 -33.67
C PHE A 16 -16.17 -9.74 -32.58
N TRP A 17 -15.65 -9.62 -31.36
CA TRP A 17 -16.30 -9.13 -30.13
C TRP A 17 -17.52 -9.94 -29.66
N SER A 18 -17.55 -10.48 -28.44
CA SER A 18 -17.15 -9.82 -27.20
C SER A 18 -16.34 -10.81 -26.36
N CYS A 19 -15.03 -10.60 -26.23
CA CYS A 19 -14.44 -10.76 -24.91
C CYS A 19 -15.00 -9.55 -24.17
N GLU A 20 -16.16 -9.72 -23.54
CA GLU A 20 -16.62 -8.79 -22.52
C GLU A 20 -15.61 -9.01 -21.39
N ASP A 21 -14.53 -8.25 -21.44
CA ASP A 21 -13.68 -8.11 -20.27
C ASP A 21 -14.59 -7.40 -19.26
N GLU A 22 -15.23 -8.18 -18.39
CA GLU A 22 -15.91 -7.67 -17.21
C GLU A 22 -14.83 -6.96 -16.41
N THR A 23 -14.61 -5.70 -16.74
CA THR A 23 -13.93 -4.74 -15.90
C THR A 23 -14.84 -4.61 -14.70
N LYS A 24 -14.62 -5.49 -13.73
CA LYS A 24 -15.25 -5.42 -12.43
C LYS A 24 -14.78 -4.10 -11.86
N GLU A 25 -15.63 -3.08 -12.01
CA GLU A 25 -15.42 -1.77 -11.42
C GLU A 25 -15.34 -2.02 -9.91
N ILE A 26 -14.11 -2.06 -9.40
CA ILE A 26 -13.87 -2.12 -7.97
C ILE A 26 -14.37 -0.76 -7.48
N ILE A 27 -15.54 -0.75 -6.87
CA ILE A 27 -16.02 0.40 -6.11
C ILE A 27 -15.03 0.51 -4.95
N ILE A 28 -14.02 1.36 -5.12
CA ILE A 28 -13.20 1.82 -4.01
C ILE A 28 -14.11 2.81 -3.27
N ASP A 29 -14.63 2.40 -2.12
CA ASP A 29 -15.29 3.35 -1.23
C ASP A 29 -14.29 4.44 -0.89
N ASP A 30 -14.62 5.69 -1.23
CA ASP A 30 -13.83 6.86 -0.84
C ASP A 30 -14.01 7.09 0.66
N LEU A 31 -13.14 6.46 1.44
CA LEU A 31 -13.10 6.57 2.89
C LEU A 31 -12.36 7.83 3.37
N TRP A 32 -11.97 8.73 2.46
CA TRP A 32 -11.24 9.93 2.84
C TRP A 32 -12.06 10.80 3.79
N GLY A 33 -11.49 11.08 4.97
CA GLY A 33 -12.15 11.90 6.00
C GLY A 33 -13.30 11.19 6.72
N GLN A 34 -13.49 9.89 6.51
CA GLN A 34 -14.42 9.07 7.28
C GLN A 34 -13.68 8.31 8.37
N GLU A 35 -14.34 8.11 9.51
CA GLU A 35 -13.78 7.24 10.54
C GLU A 35 -13.77 5.79 10.07
N ILE A 36 -12.70 5.08 10.41
CA ILE A 36 -12.50 3.67 10.09
C ILE A 36 -12.32 2.85 11.37
N ASP A 37 -12.62 1.56 11.29
CA ASP A 37 -12.47 0.63 12.42
C ASP A 37 -11.09 -0.07 12.41
N ASP A 38 -10.28 0.08 11.36
CA ASP A 38 -8.98 -0.57 11.28
C ASP A 38 -8.02 -0.03 12.33
N LEU A 39 -7.30 -0.96 12.97
CA LEU A 39 -6.26 -0.65 13.94
C LEU A 39 -4.97 -0.27 13.20
N PRO A 40 -4.14 0.64 13.76
CA PRO A 40 -2.85 0.93 13.16
C PRO A 40 -1.91 -0.27 13.23
N GLU A 41 -1.02 -0.32 12.25
CA GLU A 41 0.12 -1.23 12.28
C GLU A 41 1.34 -0.53 12.89
N TYR A 42 2.15 -1.27 13.62
CA TYR A 42 3.30 -0.73 14.35
C TYR A 42 4.56 -1.51 14.00
N TYR A 43 5.54 -0.79 13.46
CA TYR A 43 6.86 -1.29 13.14
C TYR A 43 7.88 -0.53 13.96
N LYS A 44 8.95 -1.20 14.40
CA LYS A 44 9.99 -0.58 15.22
C LYS A 44 11.38 -1.04 14.82
N ALA A 45 12.35 -0.14 14.96
CA ALA A 45 13.76 -0.52 14.89
C ALA A 45 14.12 -1.43 16.07
N SER A 46 15.11 -2.31 15.89
CA SER A 46 15.46 -3.32 16.89
C SER A 46 16.04 -2.74 18.19
N ASP A 47 16.61 -1.52 18.13
CA ASP A 47 17.10 -0.76 19.28
C ASP A 47 15.99 -0.05 20.08
N VAL A 48 14.76 0.02 19.55
CA VAL A 48 13.62 0.62 20.25
C VAL A 48 13.02 -0.38 21.24
N PRO A 49 12.94 -0.07 22.56
CA PRO A 49 12.32 -0.97 23.53
C PRO A 49 10.79 -0.96 23.40
N ASN A 50 10.14 -2.07 23.73
CA ASN A 50 8.69 -2.22 23.63
C ASN A 50 7.92 -1.16 24.43
N SER A 51 8.47 -0.69 25.55
CA SER A 51 7.85 0.37 26.35
C SER A 51 7.63 1.68 25.58
N GLN A 52 8.44 1.96 24.54
CA GLN A 52 8.21 3.11 23.67
C GLN A 52 7.06 2.86 22.70
N VAL A 53 6.92 1.63 22.19
CA VAL A 53 5.79 1.24 21.33
C VAL A 53 4.48 1.28 22.12
N ASP A 54 4.47 0.76 23.35
CA ASP A 54 3.32 0.84 24.26
C ASP A 54 2.89 2.30 24.49
N GLN A 55 3.86 3.21 24.54
CA GLN A 55 3.60 4.64 24.73
C GLN A 55 3.01 5.30 23.48
N VAL A 56 3.48 4.91 22.29
CA VAL A 56 2.90 5.35 20.99
C VAL A 56 1.46 4.85 20.87
N ILE A 57 1.22 3.56 21.12
CA ILE A 57 -0.12 2.95 21.11
C ILE A 57 -1.06 3.74 22.04
N LYS A 58 -0.65 3.94 23.30
CA LYS A 58 -1.45 4.67 24.28
C LYS A 58 -1.82 6.08 23.84
N TYR A 59 -0.87 6.83 23.27
CA TYR A 59 -1.14 8.20 22.85
C TYR A 59 -2.00 8.24 21.59
N TYR A 60 -1.83 7.29 20.67
CA TYR A 60 -2.72 7.13 19.53
C TYR A 60 -4.15 6.81 19.99
N GLU A 61 -4.34 5.86 20.92
CA GLU A 61 -5.66 5.50 21.44
C GLU A 61 -6.37 6.69 22.09
N ILE A 62 -5.63 7.52 22.83
CA ILE A 62 -6.16 8.77 23.40
C ILE A 62 -6.59 9.73 22.28
N ALA A 63 -5.76 9.89 21.25
CA ALA A 63 -6.02 10.78 20.13
C ALA A 63 -7.23 10.33 19.31
N SER A 64 -7.28 9.05 18.93
CA SER A 64 -8.37 8.49 18.13
C SER A 64 -9.70 8.48 18.89
N THR A 65 -9.68 8.25 20.21
CA THR A 65 -10.88 8.38 21.05
C THR A 65 -11.39 9.83 21.10
N ALA A 66 -10.49 10.81 21.12
CA ALA A 66 -10.86 12.21 21.25
C ALA A 66 -11.29 12.85 19.92
N TRP A 67 -10.68 12.44 18.81
CA TRP A 67 -10.82 13.12 17.53
C TRP A 67 -11.35 12.26 16.39
N GLY A 68 -11.55 10.96 16.61
CA GLY A 68 -11.95 9.98 15.59
C GLY A 68 -10.75 9.17 15.08
N ASN A 69 -11.02 7.93 14.62
CA ASN A 69 -10.00 7.09 14.00
C ASN A 69 -10.00 7.25 12.49
N TYR A 70 -8.91 7.73 11.91
CA TYR A 70 -8.76 7.91 10.46
C TYR A 70 -7.51 7.18 9.98
N GLY A 71 -7.62 6.48 8.85
CA GLY A 71 -6.58 5.61 8.33
C GLY A 71 -7.08 4.75 7.16
N PRO A 72 -6.29 3.80 6.65
CA PRO A 72 -5.28 2.99 7.35
C PRO A 72 -4.06 3.76 7.85
N LEU A 73 -3.48 3.33 8.98
CA LEU A 73 -2.39 4.04 9.63
C LEU A 73 -1.21 3.10 9.97
N GLU A 74 0.01 3.58 9.73
CA GLU A 74 1.23 2.86 10.06
C GLU A 74 2.20 3.73 10.87
N PHE A 75 2.62 3.22 12.01
CA PHE A 75 3.68 3.81 12.82
C PHE A 75 5.01 3.13 12.52
N TRP A 76 5.97 3.93 12.05
CA TRP A 76 7.35 3.49 11.80
C TRP A 76 8.25 4.12 12.87
N ILE A 77 8.52 3.39 13.94
CA ILE A 77 9.17 3.90 15.15
C ILE A 77 10.68 3.69 15.03
N ILE A 78 11.39 4.78 14.73
CA ILE A 78 12.84 4.79 14.52
C ILE A 78 13.56 5.10 15.85
N GLY A 79 14.62 4.33 16.15
CA GLY A 79 15.50 4.55 17.28
C GLY A 79 16.65 5.50 16.96
N THR A 80 17.79 5.27 17.62
CA THR A 80 19.00 6.09 17.44
C THR A 80 20.14 5.33 16.78
N ASP A 81 20.03 4.00 16.63
CA ASP A 81 21.02 3.19 15.94
C ASP A 81 20.80 3.18 14.41
N PRO A 82 21.75 3.73 13.61
CA PRO A 82 21.63 3.78 12.15
C PRO A 82 21.47 2.41 11.49
N SER A 83 22.09 1.36 12.06
CA SER A 83 21.99 0.01 11.49
C SER A 83 20.60 -0.59 11.71
N SER A 84 20.04 -0.41 12.90
CA SER A 84 18.66 -0.80 13.22
C SER A 84 17.65 -0.04 12.37
N ALA A 85 17.90 1.25 12.12
CA ALA A 85 17.07 2.06 11.23
C ALA A 85 17.17 1.60 9.76
N GLN A 86 18.35 1.22 9.28
CA GLN A 86 18.51 0.65 7.93
C GLN A 86 17.72 -0.66 7.76
N GLN A 87 17.75 -1.54 8.77
CA GLN A 87 16.96 -2.78 8.75
C GLN A 87 15.46 -2.49 8.69
N LEU A 88 15.00 -1.50 9.46
CA LEU A 88 13.61 -1.06 9.42
C LEU A 88 13.24 -0.45 8.05
N ASP A 89 14.16 0.25 7.39
CA ASP A 89 13.94 0.84 6.06
C ASP A 89 13.78 -0.23 4.97
N SER A 90 14.55 -1.31 5.06
CA SER A 90 14.35 -2.49 4.21
C SER A 90 12.97 -3.11 4.42
N LEU A 91 12.56 -3.30 5.67
CA LEU A 91 11.23 -3.82 5.99
C LEU A 91 10.12 -2.90 5.43
N TYR A 92 10.30 -1.59 5.51
CA TYR A 92 9.38 -0.63 4.92
C TYR A 92 9.20 -0.87 3.41
N CYS A 93 10.30 -1.04 2.68
CA CYS A 93 10.26 -1.32 1.25
C CYS A 93 9.61 -2.68 0.92
N GLU A 94 9.90 -3.72 1.70
CA GLU A 94 9.22 -5.02 1.59
C GLU A 94 7.70 -4.86 1.79
N THR A 95 7.28 -4.13 2.82
CA THR A 95 5.86 -3.88 3.09
C THR A 95 5.19 -3.08 1.97
N ARG A 96 5.89 -2.12 1.34
CA ARG A 96 5.34 -1.39 0.17
C ARG A 96 5.08 -2.35 -1.00
N ILE A 97 6.02 -3.24 -1.29
CA ILE A 97 5.87 -4.24 -2.38
C ILE A 97 4.75 -5.23 -2.06
N GLU A 98 4.59 -5.62 -0.79
CA GLU A 98 3.53 -6.53 -0.38
C GLU A 98 2.12 -5.90 -0.48
N LYS A 99 1.98 -4.63 -0.07
CA LYS A 99 0.67 -3.95 -0.01
C LYS A 99 0.24 -3.32 -1.32
N ASP A 100 1.17 -2.99 -2.21
CA ASP A 100 0.88 -2.37 -3.50
C ASP A 100 0.96 -3.41 -4.63
N ASN A 101 -0.18 -3.67 -5.27
CA ASN A 101 -0.29 -4.65 -6.36
C ASN A 101 0.40 -4.22 -7.67
N VAL A 102 0.86 -2.99 -7.76
CA VAL A 102 1.64 -2.46 -8.90
C VAL A 102 3.13 -2.68 -8.69
N LEU A 103 3.59 -2.67 -7.45
CA LEU A 103 5.00 -2.82 -7.12
C LEU A 103 5.45 -4.27 -7.18
N THR A 104 6.72 -4.44 -7.53
CA THR A 104 7.36 -5.75 -7.66
C THR A 104 8.69 -5.77 -6.92
N GLU A 105 9.30 -6.95 -6.80
CA GLU A 105 10.65 -7.08 -6.23
C GLU A 105 11.70 -6.22 -6.95
N ASN A 106 11.49 -5.92 -8.24
CA ASN A 106 12.40 -5.05 -8.99
C ASN A 106 12.41 -3.60 -8.47
N ASP A 107 11.36 -3.19 -7.75
CA ASP A 107 11.21 -1.84 -7.20
C ASP A 107 11.90 -1.67 -5.84
N PHE A 108 12.33 -2.77 -5.21
CA PHE A 108 12.96 -2.75 -3.89
C PHE A 108 14.19 -1.84 -3.84
N GLN A 109 15.07 -1.95 -4.82
CA GLN A 109 16.28 -1.12 -4.88
C GLN A 109 15.96 0.37 -5.12
N SER A 110 14.92 0.67 -5.89
CA SER A 110 14.46 2.04 -6.08
C SER A 110 13.88 2.62 -4.78
N CYS A 111 13.13 1.81 -4.03
CA CYS A 111 12.61 2.20 -2.73
C CYS A 111 13.71 2.50 -1.70
N LEU A 112 14.73 1.64 -1.58
CA LEU A 112 15.86 1.87 -0.68
C LEU A 112 16.63 3.17 -1.02
N ASN A 113 16.65 3.55 -2.29
CA ASN A 113 17.37 4.72 -2.79
C ASN A 113 16.46 5.93 -3.05
N ARG A 114 15.29 6.01 -2.40
CA ARG A 114 14.27 7.07 -2.62
C ARG A 114 14.65 8.49 -2.14
N GLY A 115 15.85 8.68 -1.61
CA GLY A 115 16.38 9.98 -1.15
C GLY A 115 15.96 10.40 0.25
N TYR A 116 15.00 9.71 0.87
CA TYR A 116 14.63 9.82 2.28
C TYR A 116 14.51 8.40 2.85
N ASN A 117 15.29 8.09 3.87
CA ASN A 117 15.28 6.77 4.51
C ASN A 117 15.35 6.91 6.03
N PHE A 118 15.10 5.80 6.74
CA PHE A 118 15.08 5.83 8.21
C PHE A 118 16.43 6.12 8.87
N ILE A 119 17.54 5.98 8.14
CA ILE A 119 18.89 6.25 8.65
C ILE A 119 19.05 7.74 9.00
N GLU A 120 18.45 8.65 8.22
CA GLU A 120 18.52 10.08 8.51
C GLU A 120 17.83 10.43 9.83
N TYR A 121 16.66 9.83 10.08
CA TYR A 121 15.92 9.99 11.34
C TYR A 121 16.71 9.49 12.55
N ALA A 122 17.44 8.37 12.41
CA ALA A 122 18.31 7.87 13.48
C ALA A 122 19.48 8.84 13.78
N ASN A 123 20.04 9.48 12.75
CA ASN A 123 21.17 10.39 12.89
C ASN A 123 20.78 11.78 13.42
N GLN A 124 19.63 12.30 13.00
CA GLN A 124 19.22 13.69 13.26
C GLN A 124 18.11 13.80 14.29
N GLY A 125 17.50 12.67 14.67
CA GLY A 125 16.27 12.63 15.46
C GLY A 125 15.02 12.89 14.61
N GLY A 126 13.88 12.38 15.07
CA GLY A 126 12.59 12.51 14.40
C GLY A 126 11.84 11.17 14.36
N ALA A 127 10.50 11.23 14.28
CA ALA A 127 9.65 10.07 14.09
C ALA A 127 8.95 10.17 12.72
N GLY A 128 8.83 9.04 12.02
CA GLY A 128 8.10 8.95 10.75
C GLY A 128 6.70 8.39 10.98
N LEU A 129 5.68 9.09 10.48
CA LEU A 129 4.32 8.58 10.37
C LEU A 129 4.03 8.40 8.88
N ASN A 130 3.42 7.27 8.51
CA ASN A 130 2.99 7.02 7.13
C ASN A 130 1.49 6.68 7.08
N THR A 131 0.83 7.12 6.02
CA THR A 131 -0.60 6.95 5.73
C THR A 131 -0.75 6.26 4.39
#